data_AF-A0A326U9B7-F1
#
_entry.id   AF-A0A326U9B7-F1
#
_cell.length_a   1.000
_cell.length_b   1.000
_cell.length_c   1.000
_cell.angle_alpha   90.00
_cell.angle_beta   90.00
_cell.angle_gamma   90.00
#
_symmetry.space_group_name_H-M   'P 1'
#
loop_
_entity.id
_entity.type
_entity.pdbx_description
1 polymer ?
#
loop_
_entity_poly.entity_id
_entity_poly.type
_entity_poly.pdbx_seq_one_letter_code
_entity_poly.pdbx_strand_id
1 'polypeptide(L)'
;MHVSKGQMEARARWGTQDSGADFDRKKTPYLSDEARAFISRQSFCVVSGPGMQWEPRSMIIAGNRGFILTPDAHTCVLKIPFMHERYRSAHLLYGILHQLLAGQPVKLSYCFVQHATRERLCVQGEAEVMLGEESDSFWLLLHVTQAFFHCSRYVRSSVAGLTASAEISTGEAALAEAVKRAGDTYLSPLVRAYLAQRHICFLCSVDEQRQYALNHRGGSKGFLVTLPPNQASPRGTILLPDYRGNGAFEAIGNILETGKAALLVPDYVSQMAVCIVGQAQVFDRADVPPDRLHHFPAAERIVALTVTDVEIQKELRFNQDRKKQHLVFTSANTNTTAPSYFVSSHTYDS
;
A
#
# COMPACT_ATOMS: atom_id res chain seq x y z
N MET A 1 8.91 19.64 4.09
CA MET A 1 8.68 18.35 3.39
C MET A 1 9.70 17.37 3.90
N HIS A 2 9.28 16.17 4.29
CA HIS A 2 10.18 15.16 4.86
C HIS A 2 10.98 14.49 3.75
N VAL A 3 12.31 14.50 3.88
CA VAL A 3 13.25 13.74 3.05
C VAL A 3 14.18 13.02 4.02
N SER A 4 14.16 11.69 4.01
CA SER A 4 14.91 10.90 4.98
C SER A 4 16.42 10.90 4.68
N LYS A 5 17.23 10.50 5.66
CA LYS A 5 18.69 10.40 5.51
C LYS A 5 19.06 9.38 4.44
N GLY A 6 18.39 8.23 4.43
CA GLY A 6 18.54 7.19 3.43
C GLY A 6 18.10 7.62 2.04
N GLN A 7 17.09 8.52 1.92
CA GLN A 7 16.75 9.10 0.62
C GLN A 7 17.90 9.97 0.09
N MET A 8 18.52 10.79 0.95
CA MET A 8 19.67 11.60 0.55
C MET A 8 20.88 10.73 0.19
N GLU A 9 21.15 9.68 0.97
CA GLU A 9 22.20 8.70 0.70
C GLU A 9 21.98 7.98 -0.64
N ALA A 10 20.77 7.47 -0.87
CA ALA A 10 20.38 6.85 -2.13
C ALA A 10 20.61 7.78 -3.32
N ARG A 11 20.14 9.02 -3.22
CA ARG A 11 20.29 10.02 -4.29
C ARG A 11 21.76 10.33 -4.57
N ALA A 12 22.59 10.43 -3.54
CA ALA A 12 24.03 10.63 -3.70
C ALA A 12 24.69 9.41 -4.36
N ARG A 13 24.36 8.19 -3.90
CA ARG A 13 24.90 6.94 -4.43
C ARG A 13 24.60 6.73 -5.91
N TRP A 14 23.39 7.09 -6.35
CA TRP A 14 22.94 6.85 -7.73
C TRP A 14 22.83 8.11 -8.60
N GLY A 15 23.36 9.25 -8.13
CA GLY A 15 23.45 10.48 -8.92
C GLY A 15 22.09 11.07 -9.31
N THR A 16 21.09 10.98 -8.42
CA THR A 16 19.71 11.45 -8.70
C THR A 16 19.29 12.65 -7.85
N GLN A 17 20.23 13.36 -7.23
CA GLN A 17 19.96 14.49 -6.33
C GLN A 17 19.00 15.50 -6.96
N ASP A 18 19.30 15.98 -8.18
CA ASP A 18 18.50 16.97 -8.88
C ASP A 18 17.10 16.44 -9.23
N SER A 19 17.03 15.29 -9.92
CA SER A 19 15.73 14.69 -10.28
C SER A 19 14.86 14.33 -9.06
N GLY A 20 15.48 13.93 -7.95
CA GLY A 20 14.80 13.65 -6.70
C GLY A 20 14.24 14.92 -6.07
N ALA A 21 15.04 15.99 -6.03
CA ALA A 21 14.59 17.30 -5.56
C ALA A 21 13.47 17.87 -6.46
N ASP A 22 13.55 17.67 -7.77
CA ASP A 22 12.50 18.07 -8.72
C ASP A 22 11.19 17.33 -8.46
N PHE A 23 11.26 16.05 -8.10
CA PHE A 23 10.09 15.28 -7.72
C PHE A 23 9.51 15.75 -6.40
N ASP A 24 10.35 16.02 -5.39
CA ASP A 24 9.90 16.51 -4.09
C ASP A 24 9.12 17.82 -4.22
N ARG A 25 9.55 18.76 -5.08
CA ARG A 25 8.82 20.01 -5.32
C ARG A 25 7.39 19.84 -5.83
N LYS A 26 7.01 18.66 -6.31
CA LYS A 26 5.63 18.34 -6.74
C LYS A 26 4.70 17.96 -5.60
N LYS A 27 5.24 17.66 -4.41
CA LYS A 27 4.43 17.23 -3.27
C LYS A 27 3.84 18.43 -2.54
N THR A 28 2.57 18.34 -2.22
CA THR A 28 1.84 19.39 -1.50
C THR A 28 1.44 18.90 -0.10
N PRO A 29 1.43 19.76 0.93
CA PRO A 29 0.93 19.40 2.26
C PRO A 29 -0.61 19.43 2.35
N TYR A 30 -1.28 19.28 1.21
CA TYR A 30 -2.72 19.36 1.03
C TYR A 30 -3.13 18.64 -0.25
N LEU A 31 -4.40 18.28 -0.34
CA LEU A 31 -5.07 17.72 -1.51
C LEU A 31 -5.52 18.87 -2.42
N SER A 32 -5.01 18.92 -3.64
CA SER A 32 -5.57 19.79 -4.67
C SER A 32 -7.01 19.38 -5.01
N ASP A 33 -7.77 20.27 -5.66
CA ASP A 33 -9.11 19.94 -6.14
C ASP A 33 -9.10 18.74 -7.10
N GLU A 34 -8.05 18.63 -7.92
CA GLU A 34 -7.80 17.46 -8.78
C GLU A 34 -7.63 16.19 -7.96
N ALA A 35 -6.83 16.21 -6.89
CA ALA A 35 -6.62 15.06 -6.02
C ALA A 35 -7.91 14.64 -5.31
N ARG A 36 -8.69 15.60 -4.78
CA ARG A 36 -9.98 15.33 -4.14
C ARG A 36 -10.99 14.74 -5.12
N ALA A 37 -11.07 15.30 -6.33
CA ALA A 37 -11.91 14.79 -7.41
C ALA A 37 -11.45 13.39 -7.86
N PHE A 38 -10.15 13.11 -7.85
CA PHE A 38 -9.61 11.79 -8.16
C PHE A 38 -10.02 10.76 -7.10
N ILE A 39 -9.82 11.08 -5.82
CA ILE A 39 -10.18 10.21 -4.67
C ILE A 39 -11.66 9.85 -4.68
N SER A 40 -12.55 10.82 -4.93
CA SER A 40 -14.01 10.60 -4.88
C SER A 40 -14.52 9.58 -5.92
N ARG A 41 -13.76 9.33 -6.99
CA ARG A 41 -14.10 8.36 -8.04
C ARG A 41 -13.55 6.96 -7.79
N GLN A 42 -12.70 6.78 -6.79
CA GLN A 42 -12.06 5.49 -6.51
C GLN A 42 -13.00 4.55 -5.76
N SER A 43 -12.93 3.25 -6.07
CA SER A 43 -13.64 2.18 -5.35
C SER A 43 -12.71 1.31 -4.49
N PHE A 44 -11.43 1.66 -4.42
CA PHE A 44 -10.49 1.12 -3.46
C PHE A 44 -9.28 2.03 -3.29
N CYS A 45 -8.50 1.77 -2.24
CA CYS A 45 -7.15 2.27 -2.07
C CYS A 45 -6.28 1.18 -1.45
N VAL A 46 -4.97 1.32 -1.57
CA VAL A 46 -4.01 0.58 -0.76
C VAL A 46 -3.65 1.44 0.43
N VAL A 47 -3.77 0.90 1.64
CA VAL A 47 -3.35 1.56 2.88
C VAL A 47 -2.12 0.86 3.42
N SER A 48 -1.15 1.64 3.88
CA SER A 48 0.04 1.14 4.55
C SER A 48 0.36 1.92 5.81
N GLY A 49 0.96 1.23 6.77
CA GLY A 49 1.24 1.77 8.09
C GLY A 49 1.91 0.74 9.01
N PRO A 50 1.85 0.94 10.34
CA PRO A 50 2.55 0.11 11.30
C PRO A 50 1.89 -1.24 11.52
N GLY A 51 2.70 -2.28 11.65
CA GLY A 51 2.41 -3.45 12.46
C GLY A 51 2.73 -3.22 13.94
N MET A 52 2.66 -4.28 14.74
CA MET A 52 2.87 -4.19 16.20
C MET A 52 4.28 -3.72 16.59
N GLN A 53 5.29 -4.00 15.77
CA GLN A 53 6.70 -3.65 16.01
C GLN A 53 7.19 -2.59 15.00
N TRP A 54 6.28 -1.77 14.48
CA TRP A 54 6.55 -0.76 13.46
C TRP A 54 7.08 -1.34 12.14
N GLU A 55 6.97 -2.66 11.93
CA GLU A 55 7.20 -3.23 10.61
C GLU A 55 6.08 -2.77 9.65
N PRO A 56 6.39 -2.46 8.40
CA PRO A 56 5.39 -2.02 7.45
C PRO A 56 4.38 -3.14 7.19
N ARG A 57 3.10 -2.76 7.22
CA ARG A 57 1.98 -3.60 6.82
C ARG A 57 1.17 -2.86 5.76
N SER A 58 0.53 -3.61 4.88
CA SER A 58 -0.25 -3.06 3.78
C SER A 58 -1.51 -3.89 3.53
N MET A 59 -2.60 -3.23 3.17
CA MET A 59 -3.84 -3.89 2.78
C MET A 59 -4.58 -3.11 1.70
N ILE A 60 -5.52 -3.77 1.02
CA ILE A 60 -6.49 -3.09 0.16
C ILE A 60 -7.74 -2.77 0.98
N ILE A 61 -8.23 -1.55 0.87
CA ILE A 61 -9.54 -1.17 1.39
C ILE A 61 -10.42 -0.84 0.20
N ALA A 62 -11.46 -1.65 0.01
CA ALA A 62 -12.42 -1.53 -1.08
C ALA A 62 -13.77 -1.08 -0.55
N GLY A 63 -14.42 -0.19 -1.30
CA GLY A 63 -15.73 0.37 -1.00
C GLY A 63 -16.38 0.97 -2.24
N ASN A 64 -17.50 1.65 -2.04
CA ASN A 64 -18.19 2.32 -3.14
C ASN A 64 -17.43 3.59 -3.54
N ARG A 65 -17.74 4.15 -4.72
CA ARG A 65 -17.18 5.45 -5.09
C ARG A 65 -17.48 6.47 -4.00
N GLY A 66 -16.43 7.16 -3.54
CA GLY A 66 -16.51 8.08 -2.40
C GLY A 66 -16.42 7.40 -1.03
N PHE A 67 -15.94 6.15 -0.93
CA PHE A 67 -15.72 5.48 0.37
C PHE A 67 -14.66 6.16 1.24
N ILE A 68 -13.77 6.95 0.63
CA ILE A 68 -12.91 7.91 1.31
C ILE A 68 -13.45 9.31 1.04
N LEU A 69 -13.70 10.03 2.12
CA LEU A 69 -14.19 11.39 2.08
C LEU A 69 -13.03 12.36 2.24
N THR A 70 -13.13 13.52 1.59
CA THR A 70 -12.16 14.61 1.70
C THR A 70 -12.93 15.87 2.10
N PRO A 71 -13.28 16.05 3.39
CA PRO A 71 -14.11 17.17 3.82
C PRO A 71 -13.48 18.53 3.47
N ASP A 72 -12.16 18.61 3.53
CA ASP A 72 -11.36 19.77 3.16
C ASP A 72 -10.07 19.34 2.44
N ALA A 73 -9.17 20.30 2.18
CA ALA A 73 -7.91 20.07 1.50
C ALA A 73 -6.87 19.35 2.37
N HIS A 74 -7.06 19.24 3.68
CA HIS A 74 -6.04 18.72 4.60
C HIS A 74 -6.41 17.39 5.24
N THR A 75 -7.56 16.82 4.87
CA THR A 75 -8.12 15.69 5.60
C THR A 75 -8.68 14.64 4.67
N CYS A 76 -8.33 13.37 4.92
CA CYS A 76 -9.02 12.20 4.37
C CYS A 76 -9.73 11.47 5.51
N VAL A 77 -10.96 11.02 5.30
CA VAL A 77 -11.70 10.20 6.25
C VAL A 77 -12.04 8.87 5.61
N LEU A 78 -11.69 7.78 6.30
CA LEU A 78 -11.96 6.42 5.87
C LEU A 78 -12.76 5.66 6.94
N LYS A 79 -13.93 5.14 6.57
CA LYS A 79 -14.70 4.22 7.41
C LYS A 79 -14.16 2.79 7.28
N ILE A 80 -13.91 2.13 8.41
CA ILE A 80 -13.51 0.72 8.47
C ILE A 80 -14.51 -0.06 9.32
N PRO A 81 -15.28 -0.99 8.72
CA PRO A 81 -16.19 -1.86 9.48
C PRO A 81 -15.40 -2.98 10.16
N PHE A 82 -14.86 -2.72 11.36
CA PHE A 82 -13.90 -3.59 12.05
C PHE A 82 -14.47 -4.97 12.43
N MET A 83 -15.79 -5.07 12.61
CA MET A 83 -16.45 -6.35 12.92
C MET A 83 -16.60 -7.28 11.71
N HIS A 84 -16.27 -6.82 10.49
CA HIS A 84 -16.32 -7.66 9.31
C HIS A 84 -15.13 -8.64 9.27
N GLU A 85 -15.39 -9.91 8.95
CA GLU A 85 -14.39 -11.01 8.97
C GLU A 85 -13.09 -10.67 8.21
N ARG A 86 -13.19 -9.99 7.06
CA ARG A 86 -12.06 -9.49 6.25
C ARG A 86 -11.07 -8.57 6.97
N TYR A 87 -11.48 -7.91 8.05
CA TYR A 87 -10.63 -6.98 8.83
C TYR A 87 -10.26 -7.53 10.20
N ARG A 88 -10.97 -8.58 10.65
CA ARG A 88 -10.81 -9.16 11.99
C ARG A 88 -9.42 -9.72 12.25
N SER A 89 -8.67 -10.08 11.21
CA SER A 89 -7.30 -10.59 11.34
C SER A 89 -6.25 -9.70 10.68
N ALA A 90 -6.62 -8.45 10.35
CA ALA A 90 -5.76 -7.59 9.56
C ALA A 90 -4.68 -6.95 10.45
N HIS A 91 -3.44 -7.41 10.34
CA HIS A 91 -2.36 -7.01 11.26
C HIS A 91 -2.06 -5.51 11.22
N LEU A 92 -2.31 -4.84 10.08
CA LEU A 92 -2.20 -3.39 9.98
C LEU A 92 -3.18 -2.66 10.91
N LEU A 93 -4.44 -3.11 11.02
CA LEU A 93 -5.41 -2.43 11.91
C LEU A 93 -5.04 -2.64 13.37
N TYR A 94 -4.61 -3.85 13.73
CA TYR A 94 -4.09 -4.13 15.07
C TYR A 94 -2.86 -3.29 15.37
N GLY A 95 -1.93 -3.14 14.43
CA GLY A 95 -0.77 -2.25 14.58
C GLY A 95 -1.19 -0.80 14.81
N ILE A 96 -2.07 -0.26 13.96
CA ILE A 96 -2.61 1.11 14.12
C ILE A 96 -3.22 1.31 15.50
N LEU A 97 -4.16 0.44 15.91
CA LEU A 97 -4.84 0.53 17.19
C LEU A 97 -3.87 0.38 18.36
N HIS A 98 -2.94 -0.58 18.29
CA HIS A 98 -1.93 -0.80 19.31
C HIS A 98 -1.07 0.45 19.55
N GLN A 99 -0.58 1.09 18.47
CA GLN A 99 0.24 2.28 18.60
C GLN A 99 -0.56 3.48 19.13
N LEU A 100 -1.79 3.68 18.65
CA LEU A 100 -2.66 4.76 19.14
C LEU A 100 -3.02 4.59 20.62
N LEU A 101 -3.36 3.37 21.06
CA LEU A 101 -3.62 3.06 22.47
C LEU A 101 -2.39 3.27 23.36
N ALA A 102 -1.18 3.10 22.81
CA ALA A 102 0.08 3.42 23.47
C ALA A 102 0.43 4.92 23.41
N GLY A 103 -0.46 5.79 22.92
CA GLY A 103 -0.24 7.22 22.78
C GLY A 103 0.84 7.59 21.75
N GLN A 104 1.16 6.67 20.82
CA GLN A 104 2.16 6.91 19.79
C GLN A 104 1.51 7.50 18.54
N PRO A 105 2.10 8.54 17.93
CA PRO A 105 1.60 9.07 16.66
C PRO A 105 1.72 8.00 15.56
N VAL A 106 0.64 7.80 14.82
CA VAL A 106 0.58 6.85 13.70
C VAL A 106 0.61 7.63 12.39
N LYS A 107 1.51 7.22 11.49
CA LYS A 107 1.58 7.74 10.12
C LYS A 107 1.12 6.67 9.16
N LEU A 108 0.32 7.05 8.17
CA LEU A 108 -0.19 6.17 7.14
C LEU A 108 0.12 6.70 5.74
N SER A 109 0.11 5.80 4.77
CA SER A 109 0.17 6.11 3.35
C SER A 109 -0.96 5.45 2.62
N TYR A 110 -1.71 6.23 1.85
CA TYR A 110 -2.75 5.79 0.95
C TYR A 110 -2.23 5.90 -0.48
N CYS A 111 -2.43 4.84 -1.26
CA CYS A 111 -2.18 4.85 -2.70
C CYS A 111 -3.47 4.54 -3.44
N PHE A 112 -3.86 5.47 -4.30
CA PHE A 112 -4.98 5.34 -5.20
C PHE A 112 -4.45 5.09 -6.60
N VAL A 113 -4.98 4.09 -7.29
CA VAL A 113 -4.52 3.71 -8.63
C VAL A 113 -5.72 3.56 -9.56
N GLN A 114 -5.73 4.38 -10.61
CA GLN A 114 -6.69 4.23 -11.69
C GLN A 114 -5.99 3.62 -12.90
N HIS A 115 -6.17 2.30 -13.08
CA HIS A 115 -5.47 1.55 -14.13
C HIS A 115 -5.77 2.09 -15.53
N ALA A 116 -7.05 2.35 -15.85
CA ALA A 116 -7.48 2.79 -17.18
C ALA A 116 -6.75 4.06 -17.66
N THR A 117 -6.60 5.06 -16.79
CA THR A 117 -5.92 6.34 -17.09
C THR A 117 -4.45 6.34 -16.66
N ARG A 118 -3.99 5.27 -16.01
CA ARG A 118 -2.63 5.08 -15.49
C ARG A 118 -2.20 6.14 -14.47
N GLU A 119 -3.16 6.71 -13.78
CA GLU A 119 -2.96 7.70 -12.73
C GLU A 119 -2.73 7.02 -11.39
N ARG A 120 -1.85 7.63 -10.59
CA ARG A 120 -1.53 7.15 -9.25
C ARG A 120 -1.36 8.33 -8.32
N LEU A 121 -2.20 8.43 -7.31
CA LEU A 121 -2.11 9.44 -6.27
C LEU A 121 -1.60 8.77 -4.98
N CYS A 122 -0.55 9.33 -4.39
CA CYS A 122 -0.13 9.01 -3.04
C CYS A 122 -0.58 10.12 -2.09
N VAL A 123 -1.12 9.74 -0.94
CA VAL A 123 -1.46 10.64 0.17
C VAL A 123 -0.85 10.07 1.43
N GLN A 124 -0.03 10.85 2.11
CA GLN A 124 0.62 10.49 3.37
C GLN A 124 0.12 11.44 4.45
N GLY A 125 0.02 10.95 5.67
CA GLY A 125 -0.51 11.74 6.77
C GLY A 125 -0.38 11.09 8.13
N GLU A 126 -0.70 11.86 9.14
CA GLU A 126 -0.85 11.39 10.52
C GLU A 126 -2.30 10.97 10.75
N ALA A 127 -2.50 9.84 11.40
CA ALA A 127 -3.78 9.21 11.55
C ALA A 127 -4.30 9.30 12.99
N GLU A 128 -5.57 9.61 13.11
CA GLU A 128 -6.35 9.53 14.33
C GLU A 128 -7.50 8.53 14.14
N VAL A 129 -7.89 7.87 15.22
CA VAL A 129 -9.08 7.02 15.24
C VAL A 129 -10.21 7.79 15.90
N MET A 130 -11.34 7.88 15.20
CA MET A 130 -12.57 8.38 15.76
C MET A 130 -13.57 7.23 15.92
N LEU A 131 -14.23 7.21 17.07
CA LEU A 131 -15.35 6.30 17.30
C LEU A 131 -16.62 6.95 16.70
N GLY A 132 -17.31 6.21 15.85
CA GLY A 132 -18.63 6.62 15.37
C GLY A 132 -19.73 6.23 16.36
N GLU A 133 -20.93 6.75 16.15
CA GLU A 133 -22.13 6.26 16.86
C GLU A 133 -22.43 4.78 16.54
N GLU A 134 -22.01 4.32 15.35
CA GLU A 134 -22.09 2.93 14.93
C GLU A 134 -21.02 2.07 15.62
N SER A 135 -21.45 1.09 16.42
CA SER A 135 -20.57 0.26 17.25
C SER A 135 -19.73 -0.78 16.50
N ASP A 136 -19.96 -0.97 15.18
CA ASP A 136 -19.30 -1.99 14.37
C ASP A 136 -18.16 -1.46 13.48
N SER A 137 -17.94 -0.14 13.52
CA SER A 137 -17.04 0.58 12.62
C SER A 137 -16.22 1.61 13.38
N PHE A 138 -15.00 1.87 12.92
CA PHE A 138 -14.25 3.06 13.33
C PHE A 138 -13.84 3.87 12.11
N TRP A 139 -13.51 5.13 12.36
CA TRP A 139 -13.11 6.08 11.34
C TRP A 139 -11.63 6.37 11.49
N LEU A 140 -10.88 6.24 10.40
CA LEU A 140 -9.53 6.78 10.31
C LEU A 140 -9.60 8.17 9.71
N LEU A 141 -9.26 9.16 10.53
CA LEU A 141 -9.01 10.53 10.11
C LEU A 141 -7.53 10.63 9.76
N LEU A 142 -7.20 11.03 8.54
CA LEU A 142 -5.82 11.23 8.09
C LEU A 142 -5.59 12.71 7.83
N HIS A 143 -4.73 13.32 8.65
CA HIS A 143 -4.22 14.68 8.44
C HIS A 143 -3.11 14.64 7.39
N VAL A 144 -3.39 15.20 6.22
CA VAL A 144 -2.53 15.15 5.04
C VAL A 144 -1.25 15.94 5.30
N THR A 145 -0.11 15.26 5.18
CA THR A 145 1.22 15.88 5.27
C THR A 145 1.91 15.94 3.91
N GLN A 146 1.61 15.00 3.01
CA GLN A 146 2.07 15.01 1.61
C GLN A 146 1.01 14.40 0.70
N ALA A 147 0.75 15.02 -0.44
CA ALA A 147 -0.06 14.48 -1.53
C ALA A 147 0.63 14.76 -2.86
N PHE A 148 0.62 13.77 -3.77
CA PHE A 148 1.26 13.91 -5.07
C PHE A 148 0.86 12.80 -6.04
N PHE A 149 0.82 13.14 -7.33
CA PHE A 149 0.68 12.17 -8.39
C PHE A 149 2.05 11.59 -8.78
N HIS A 150 2.14 10.28 -8.84
CA HIS A 150 3.30 9.59 -9.42
C HIS A 150 3.23 9.60 -10.95
N CYS A 151 4.37 9.37 -11.60
CA CYS A 151 4.41 9.14 -13.05
C CYS A 151 3.61 7.87 -13.44
N SER A 152 3.09 7.80 -14.66
CA SER A 152 2.28 6.67 -15.15
C SER A 152 3.11 5.43 -15.54
N ARG A 153 4.44 5.48 -15.39
CA ARG A 153 5.35 4.41 -15.80
C ARG A 153 5.07 3.13 -15.01
N TYR A 154 5.07 1.99 -15.71
CA TYR A 154 4.82 0.66 -15.16
C TYR A 154 3.41 0.43 -14.58
N VAL A 155 2.45 1.33 -14.87
CA VAL A 155 1.03 1.10 -14.61
C VAL A 155 0.40 0.49 -15.85
N ARG A 156 -0.16 -0.72 -15.71
CA ARG A 156 -0.89 -1.40 -16.79
C ARG A 156 -2.30 -0.82 -16.89
N SER A 157 -2.75 -0.53 -18.11
CA SER A 157 -4.12 -0.07 -18.38
C SER A 157 -5.14 -1.20 -18.38
N SER A 158 -4.73 -2.39 -18.84
CA SER A 158 -5.52 -3.62 -18.80
C SER A 158 -5.09 -4.49 -17.62
N VAL A 159 -6.01 -4.66 -16.67
CA VAL A 159 -5.87 -5.50 -15.47
C VAL A 159 -7.12 -6.37 -15.35
N ALA A 160 -6.91 -7.68 -15.39
CA ALA A 160 -7.94 -8.69 -15.23
C ALA A 160 -8.71 -8.48 -13.91
N GLY A 161 -10.04 -8.49 -13.97
CA GLY A 161 -10.91 -8.29 -12.81
C GLY A 161 -11.10 -6.83 -12.37
N LEU A 162 -10.46 -5.86 -13.05
CA LEU A 162 -10.68 -4.43 -12.84
C LEU A 162 -11.08 -3.68 -14.11
N THR A 163 -10.20 -3.67 -15.11
CA THR A 163 -10.39 -2.92 -16.37
C THR A 163 -10.52 -3.81 -17.59
N ALA A 164 -10.31 -5.12 -17.44
CA ALA A 164 -10.51 -6.12 -18.46
C ALA A 164 -11.28 -7.32 -17.90
N SER A 165 -12.13 -7.92 -18.74
CA SER A 165 -12.73 -9.21 -18.44
C SER A 165 -11.63 -10.25 -18.28
N ALA A 166 -11.82 -11.17 -17.32
CA ALA A 166 -10.88 -12.23 -17.05
C ALA A 166 -11.59 -13.56 -17.29
N GLU A 167 -11.15 -14.31 -18.31
CA GLU A 167 -11.42 -15.74 -18.35
C GLU A 167 -10.47 -16.39 -17.35
N ILE A 168 -11.00 -16.71 -16.17
CA ILE A 168 -10.21 -17.34 -15.11
C ILE A 168 -9.95 -18.77 -15.54
N SER A 169 -8.69 -19.13 -15.78
CA SER A 169 -8.37 -20.54 -15.94
C SER A 169 -8.71 -21.27 -14.65
N THR A 170 -9.31 -22.47 -14.76
CA THR A 170 -9.68 -23.30 -13.59
C THR A 170 -8.50 -23.53 -12.65
N GLY A 171 -7.28 -23.62 -13.19
CA GLY A 171 -6.04 -23.74 -12.43
C GLY A 171 -5.68 -22.50 -11.60
N GLU A 172 -5.83 -21.29 -12.13
CA GLU A 172 -5.53 -20.06 -11.40
C GLU A 172 -6.53 -19.82 -10.25
N ALA A 173 -7.82 -20.11 -10.49
CA ALA A 173 -8.85 -20.06 -9.45
C ALA A 173 -8.55 -21.07 -8.31
N ALA A 174 -8.26 -22.32 -8.67
CA ALA A 174 -7.95 -23.37 -7.71
C ALA A 174 -6.70 -23.05 -6.87
N LEU A 175 -5.67 -22.47 -7.49
CA LEU A 175 -4.46 -22.04 -6.80
C LEU A 175 -4.74 -20.91 -5.80
N ALA A 176 -5.54 -19.90 -6.17
CA ALA A 176 -5.93 -18.83 -5.26
C ALA A 176 -6.72 -19.37 -4.05
N GLU A 177 -7.66 -20.29 -4.27
CA GLU A 177 -8.39 -20.95 -3.18
C GLU A 177 -7.50 -21.83 -2.30
N ALA A 178 -6.50 -22.50 -2.88
CA ALA A 178 -5.52 -23.27 -2.10
C ALA A 178 -4.69 -22.36 -1.19
N VAL A 179 -4.19 -21.23 -1.72
CA VAL A 179 -3.45 -20.23 -0.92
C VAL A 179 -4.34 -19.68 0.20
N LYS A 180 -5.58 -19.27 -0.11
CA LYS A 180 -6.54 -18.76 0.89
C LYS A 180 -6.78 -19.74 2.04
N ARG A 181 -6.86 -21.04 1.76
CA ARG A 181 -7.09 -22.07 2.78
C ARG A 181 -5.83 -22.44 3.58
N ALA A 182 -4.65 -22.45 2.93
CA ALA A 182 -3.41 -22.84 3.57
C ALA A 182 -3.03 -21.91 4.73
N GLY A 183 -3.21 -20.59 4.56
CA GLY A 183 -2.86 -19.62 5.61
C GLY A 183 -1.37 -19.63 5.95
N ASP A 184 -0.52 -20.00 4.98
CA ASP A 184 0.93 -20.08 5.16
C ASP A 184 1.52 -18.72 5.55
N THR A 185 2.40 -18.71 6.54
CA THR A 185 3.15 -17.51 6.98
C THR A 185 4.54 -17.41 6.35
N TYR A 186 4.82 -18.19 5.30
CA TYR A 186 6.10 -18.30 4.61
C TYR A 186 5.92 -18.56 3.11
N LEU A 187 7.01 -18.51 2.33
CA LEU A 187 6.98 -18.81 0.89
C LEU A 187 6.88 -20.31 0.60
N SER A 188 5.73 -20.90 0.93
CA SER A 188 5.39 -22.28 0.57
C SER A 188 5.36 -22.47 -0.95
N PRO A 189 5.40 -23.73 -1.45
CA PRO A 189 5.24 -23.99 -2.88
C PRO A 189 3.96 -23.36 -3.47
N LEU A 190 2.86 -23.34 -2.71
CA LEU A 190 1.59 -22.72 -3.13
C LEU A 190 1.72 -21.20 -3.25
N VAL A 191 2.23 -20.53 -2.22
CA VAL A 191 2.42 -19.07 -2.24
C VAL A 191 3.38 -18.67 -3.38
N ARG A 192 4.48 -19.40 -3.57
CA ARG A 192 5.45 -19.14 -4.64
C ARG A 192 4.85 -19.30 -6.03
N ALA A 193 4.10 -20.38 -6.25
CA ALA A 193 3.40 -20.61 -7.51
C ALA A 193 2.38 -19.48 -7.78
N TYR A 194 1.66 -19.03 -6.76
CA TYR A 194 0.73 -17.91 -6.85
C TYR A 194 1.43 -16.60 -7.23
N LEU A 195 2.55 -16.27 -6.59
CA LEU A 195 3.30 -15.04 -6.84
C LEU A 195 3.92 -14.99 -8.25
N ALA A 196 4.35 -16.14 -8.78
CA ALA A 196 4.91 -16.25 -10.12
C ALA A 196 3.94 -15.82 -11.23
N GLN A 197 2.62 -15.85 -10.96
CA GLN A 197 1.60 -15.44 -11.94
C GLN A 197 1.37 -13.91 -11.95
N ARG A 198 1.89 -13.17 -10.97
CA ARG A 198 1.50 -11.78 -10.71
C ARG A 198 2.36 -10.81 -11.52
N HIS A 199 1.76 -9.65 -11.79
CA HIS A 199 2.35 -8.59 -12.62
C HIS A 199 2.37 -7.22 -11.93
N ILE A 200 1.74 -7.13 -10.76
CA ILE A 200 1.59 -5.91 -9.97
C ILE A 200 1.88 -6.25 -8.51
N CYS A 201 2.59 -5.36 -7.83
CA CYS A 201 2.65 -5.34 -6.38
C CYS A 201 2.78 -3.89 -5.89
N PHE A 202 2.56 -3.67 -4.60
CA PHE A 202 2.87 -2.43 -3.93
C PHE A 202 4.03 -2.68 -2.98
N LEU A 203 5.10 -1.91 -3.11
CA LEU A 203 6.21 -1.89 -2.18
C LEU A 203 5.93 -0.86 -1.10
N CYS A 204 5.85 -1.32 0.14
CA CYS A 204 5.80 -0.49 1.33
C CYS A 204 7.12 -0.59 2.10
N SER A 205 7.61 0.52 2.62
CA SER A 205 8.82 0.56 3.45
C SER A 205 8.75 1.72 4.41
N VAL A 206 9.50 1.69 5.51
CA VAL A 206 9.43 2.69 6.57
C VAL A 206 10.81 3.25 6.90
N ASP A 207 10.92 4.54 7.16
CA ASP A 207 12.16 5.16 7.64
C ASP A 207 12.23 5.20 9.18
N GLU A 208 13.33 5.72 9.74
CA GLU A 208 13.51 5.85 11.19
C GLU A 208 12.47 6.79 11.84
N GLN A 209 11.90 7.74 11.08
CA GLN A 209 10.87 8.67 11.54
C GLN A 209 9.45 8.13 11.35
N ARG A 210 9.31 6.84 11.02
CA ARG A 210 8.06 6.11 10.84
C ARG A 210 7.21 6.66 9.68
N GLN A 211 7.82 7.28 8.68
CA GLN A 211 7.16 7.63 7.43
C GLN A 211 7.14 6.41 6.51
N TYR A 212 5.95 6.02 6.09
CA TYR A 212 5.78 4.92 5.17
C TYR A 212 5.86 5.46 3.74
N ALA A 213 6.66 4.82 2.88
CA ALA A 213 6.58 5.01 1.45
C ALA A 213 5.72 3.88 0.87
N LEU A 214 4.82 4.20 -0.06
CA LEU A 214 3.95 3.22 -0.71
C LEU A 214 3.98 3.41 -2.22
N ASN A 215 4.64 2.48 -2.92
CA ASN A 215 4.86 2.61 -4.36
C ASN A 215 4.32 1.40 -5.13
N HIS A 216 3.48 1.66 -6.13
CA HIS A 216 3.05 0.64 -7.08
C HIS A 216 4.23 0.24 -7.99
N ARG A 217 4.46 -1.06 -8.11
CA ARG A 217 5.45 -1.70 -8.97
C ARG A 217 4.76 -2.65 -9.94
N GLY A 218 5.25 -2.69 -11.17
CA GLY A 218 4.69 -3.54 -12.22
C GLY A 218 5.79 -4.12 -13.10
N GLY A 219 5.57 -5.34 -13.57
CA GLY A 219 6.51 -6.07 -14.43
C GLY A 219 5.81 -7.11 -15.29
N SER A 220 6.60 -7.87 -16.04
CA SER A 220 6.12 -9.08 -16.72
C SER A 220 5.70 -10.13 -15.70
N LYS A 221 4.93 -11.13 -16.15
CA LYS A 221 4.66 -12.33 -15.36
C LYS A 221 5.99 -12.92 -14.84
N GLY A 222 6.05 -13.24 -13.56
CA GLY A 222 7.27 -13.76 -12.91
C GLY A 222 8.29 -12.69 -12.49
N PHE A 223 7.98 -11.39 -12.56
CA PHE A 223 8.92 -10.34 -12.11
C PHE A 223 9.23 -10.39 -10.61
N LEU A 224 8.36 -11.01 -9.80
CA LEU A 224 8.64 -11.38 -8.42
C LEU A 224 9.31 -12.75 -8.41
N VAL A 225 10.64 -12.76 -8.32
CA VAL A 225 11.40 -14.02 -8.24
C VAL A 225 11.40 -14.49 -6.80
N THR A 226 10.96 -15.73 -6.57
CA THR A 226 10.87 -16.31 -5.23
C THR A 226 11.91 -17.39 -5.02
N LEU A 227 12.70 -17.24 -3.96
CA LEU A 227 13.64 -18.24 -3.48
C LEU A 227 12.99 -19.01 -2.32
N PRO A 228 13.00 -20.36 -2.36
CA PRO A 228 12.37 -21.16 -1.32
C PRO A 228 13.05 -20.96 0.05
N PRO A 229 12.37 -21.35 1.14
CA PRO A 229 12.98 -21.52 2.45
C PRO A 229 14.31 -22.27 2.40
N ASN A 230 15.29 -21.77 3.15
CA ASN A 230 16.58 -22.42 3.39
C ASN A 230 17.09 -22.05 4.80
N GLN A 231 18.27 -22.53 5.19
CA GLN A 231 18.82 -22.29 6.53
C GLN A 231 19.01 -20.80 6.87
N ALA A 232 19.41 -19.97 5.90
CA ALA A 232 19.64 -18.54 6.11
C ALA A 232 18.34 -17.71 6.08
N SER A 233 17.36 -18.14 5.27
CA SER A 233 16.06 -17.51 5.13
C SER A 233 14.96 -18.58 5.30
N PRO A 234 14.57 -18.93 6.54
CA PRO A 234 13.67 -20.06 6.82
C PRO A 234 12.24 -19.87 6.32
N ARG A 235 11.87 -18.65 5.93
CA ARG A 235 10.57 -18.35 5.30
C ARG A 235 10.68 -18.01 3.81
N GLY A 236 11.88 -18.11 3.24
CA GLY A 236 12.18 -17.77 1.85
C GLY A 236 12.53 -16.31 1.63
N THR A 237 12.84 -15.96 0.37
CA THR A 237 13.23 -14.62 -0.05
C THR A 237 12.50 -14.23 -1.33
N ILE A 238 12.09 -12.97 -1.46
CA ILE A 238 11.59 -12.40 -2.72
C ILE A 238 12.60 -11.43 -3.29
N LEU A 239 12.86 -11.51 -4.58
CA LEU A 239 13.64 -10.52 -5.31
C LEU A 239 12.69 -9.69 -6.18
N LEU A 240 12.73 -8.38 -6.00
CA LEU A 240 11.94 -7.40 -6.73
C LEU A 240 12.87 -6.49 -7.55
N PRO A 241 12.70 -6.40 -8.87
CA PRO A 241 13.47 -5.46 -9.67
C PRO A 241 13.06 -4.00 -9.41
N ASP A 242 14.06 -3.14 -9.25
CA ASP A 242 13.89 -1.69 -9.24
C ASP A 242 14.41 -1.12 -10.57
N TYR A 243 13.46 -0.64 -11.37
CA TYR A 243 13.72 0.01 -12.65
C TYR A 243 13.88 1.52 -12.48
N ARG A 244 14.45 2.17 -13.51
CA ARG A 244 14.61 3.62 -13.54
C ARG A 244 13.30 4.36 -13.25
N GLY A 245 13.30 5.10 -12.14
CA GLY A 245 12.16 5.87 -11.65
C GLY A 245 12.32 7.39 -11.79
N ASN A 246 11.70 8.11 -10.86
CA ASN A 246 11.76 9.58 -10.74
C ASN A 246 13.00 10.09 -9.98
N GLY A 247 13.86 9.20 -9.47
CA GLY A 247 15.04 9.56 -8.69
C GLY A 247 14.77 10.01 -7.25
N ALA A 248 13.52 9.96 -6.77
CA ALA A 248 13.15 10.41 -5.42
C ALA A 248 13.61 9.44 -4.32
N PHE A 249 13.70 8.15 -4.66
CA PHE A 249 14.15 7.06 -3.80
C PHE A 249 13.46 6.95 -2.43
N GLU A 250 12.17 7.28 -2.33
CA GLU A 250 11.40 7.14 -1.07
C GLU A 250 11.51 5.72 -0.49
N ALA A 251 11.07 4.70 -1.23
CA ALA A 251 11.12 3.34 -0.70
C ALA A 251 12.55 2.81 -0.50
N ILE A 252 13.45 3.11 -1.43
CA ILE A 252 14.85 2.65 -1.33
C ILE A 252 15.56 3.31 -0.14
N GLY A 253 15.37 4.61 0.06
CA GLY A 253 15.93 5.33 1.20
C GLY A 253 15.44 4.79 2.54
N ASN A 254 14.14 4.52 2.65
CA ASN A 254 13.56 3.85 3.82
C ASN A 254 14.21 2.49 4.09
N ILE A 255 14.43 1.68 3.04
CA ILE A 255 15.09 0.37 3.15
C ILE A 255 16.55 0.52 3.58
N LEU A 256 17.29 1.49 3.07
CA LEU A 256 18.67 1.74 3.48
C LEU A 256 18.78 2.12 4.97
N GLU A 257 17.79 2.81 5.51
CA GLU A 257 17.76 3.17 6.94
C GLU A 257 17.35 2.00 7.84
N THR A 258 16.22 1.36 7.55
CA THR A 258 15.59 0.46 8.54
C THR A 258 15.68 -1.01 8.15
N GLY A 259 15.97 -1.31 6.89
CA GLY A 259 15.84 -2.66 6.34
C GLY A 259 14.42 -3.20 6.39
N LYS A 260 13.37 -2.41 6.67
CA LYS A 260 12.00 -2.92 6.83
C LYS A 260 11.16 -2.63 5.59
N ALA A 261 10.58 -3.68 5.00
CA ALA A 261 9.66 -3.54 3.87
C ALA A 261 8.55 -4.60 3.85
N ALA A 262 7.50 -4.32 3.07
CA ALA A 262 6.42 -5.22 2.76
C ALA A 262 6.04 -5.14 1.28
N LEU A 263 5.57 -6.26 0.73
CA LEU A 263 4.97 -6.34 -0.60
C LEU A 263 3.50 -6.70 -0.45
N LEU A 264 2.61 -5.88 -1.01
CA LEU A 264 1.21 -6.23 -1.18
C LEU A 264 0.96 -6.65 -2.63
N VAL A 265 0.53 -7.88 -2.83
CA VAL A 265 0.33 -8.48 -4.16
C VAL A 265 -1.16 -8.75 -4.37
N PRO A 266 -1.88 -7.89 -5.12
CA PRO A 266 -3.30 -8.05 -5.36
C PRO A 266 -3.61 -9.14 -6.39
N ASP A 267 -4.77 -9.76 -6.22
CA ASP A 267 -5.48 -10.53 -7.23
C ASP A 267 -6.95 -10.08 -7.23
N TYR A 268 -7.25 -9.17 -8.17
CA TYR A 268 -8.57 -8.57 -8.32
C TYR A 268 -9.63 -9.54 -8.83
N VAL A 269 -9.20 -10.59 -9.54
CA VAL A 269 -10.08 -11.65 -10.05
C VAL A 269 -10.53 -12.55 -8.90
N SER A 270 -9.56 -13.03 -8.13
CA SER A 270 -9.80 -13.93 -6.98
C SER A 270 -10.21 -13.21 -5.70
N GLN A 271 -10.36 -11.88 -5.79
CA GLN A 271 -10.78 -10.99 -4.70
C GLN A 271 -9.93 -11.16 -3.43
N MET A 272 -8.61 -11.18 -3.60
CA MET A 272 -7.68 -11.36 -2.49
C MET A 272 -6.40 -10.55 -2.68
N ALA A 273 -5.63 -10.40 -1.61
CA ALA A 273 -4.26 -9.89 -1.68
C ALA A 273 -3.36 -10.68 -0.73
N VAL A 274 -2.07 -10.77 -1.08
CA VAL A 274 -1.05 -11.38 -0.22
C VAL A 274 -0.11 -10.27 0.23
N CYS A 275 -0.06 -9.99 1.53
CA CYS A 275 0.90 -9.09 2.14
C CYS A 275 2.09 -9.90 2.66
N ILE A 276 3.30 -9.55 2.24
CA ILE A 276 4.53 -10.28 2.54
C ILE A 276 5.48 -9.31 3.21
N VAL A 277 5.83 -9.56 4.46
CA VAL A 277 6.67 -8.67 5.26
C VAL A 277 8.04 -9.28 5.44
N GLY A 278 9.07 -8.45 5.51
CA GLY A 278 10.42 -8.95 5.67
C GLY A 278 11.48 -7.88 5.89
N GLN A 279 12.71 -8.38 6.03
CA GLN A 279 13.92 -7.57 6.03
C GLN A 279 14.40 -7.39 4.58
N ALA A 280 14.50 -6.15 4.13
CA ALA A 280 14.86 -5.77 2.79
C ALA A 280 16.31 -5.27 2.71
N GLN A 281 16.97 -5.63 1.62
CA GLN A 281 18.28 -5.13 1.23
C GLN A 281 18.25 -4.71 -0.23
N VAL A 282 19.06 -3.72 -0.59
CA VAL A 282 19.16 -3.19 -1.95
C VAL A 282 20.53 -3.56 -2.52
N PHE A 283 20.51 -4.31 -3.62
CA PHE A 283 21.70 -4.70 -4.36
C PHE A 283 21.77 -3.91 -5.66
N ASP A 284 22.96 -3.44 -6.00
CA ASP A 284 23.19 -2.93 -7.35
C ASP A 284 23.15 -4.09 -8.34
N ARG A 285 22.76 -3.82 -9.59
CA ARG A 285 22.75 -4.86 -10.64
C ARG A 285 24.09 -5.59 -10.76
N ALA A 286 25.20 -4.88 -10.56
CA ALA A 286 26.55 -5.44 -10.65
C ALA A 286 26.85 -6.49 -9.57
N ASP A 287 26.16 -6.42 -8.43
CA ASP A 287 26.35 -7.33 -7.30
C ASP A 287 25.46 -8.58 -7.40
N VAL A 288 24.53 -8.61 -8.36
CA VAL A 288 23.61 -9.73 -8.55
C VAL A 288 24.27 -10.81 -9.41
N PRO A 289 24.30 -12.08 -8.96
CA PRO A 289 24.89 -13.18 -9.72
C PRO A 289 24.39 -13.23 -11.19
N PRO A 290 25.29 -13.38 -12.19
CA PRO A 290 24.93 -13.32 -13.61
C PRO A 290 23.84 -14.31 -14.03
N ASP A 291 23.82 -15.50 -13.43
CA ASP A 291 22.82 -16.54 -13.62
C ASP A 291 21.42 -16.12 -13.18
N ARG A 292 21.27 -15.05 -12.38
CA ARG A 292 19.97 -14.51 -11.93
C ARG A 292 19.54 -13.27 -12.70
N LEU A 293 20.45 -12.59 -13.40
CA LEU A 293 20.17 -11.33 -14.09
C LEU A 293 19.15 -11.47 -15.24
N HIS A 294 19.00 -12.67 -15.80
CA HIS A 294 18.05 -12.94 -16.87
C HIS A 294 16.58 -12.76 -16.43
N HIS A 295 16.29 -12.86 -15.12
CA HIS A 295 14.97 -12.59 -14.57
C HIS A 295 14.64 -11.09 -14.48
N PHE A 296 15.64 -10.21 -14.55
CA PHE A 296 15.49 -8.78 -14.31
C PHE A 296 16.08 -7.96 -15.46
N PRO A 297 15.53 -8.08 -16.68
CA PRO A 297 16.03 -7.30 -17.82
C PRO A 297 15.89 -5.80 -17.53
N ALA A 298 16.98 -5.05 -17.67
CA ALA A 298 17.03 -3.59 -17.43
C ALA A 298 16.75 -3.11 -15.99
N ALA A 299 16.68 -3.99 -14.98
CA ALA A 299 16.67 -3.56 -13.59
C ALA A 299 18.01 -2.92 -13.23
N GLU A 300 17.98 -1.73 -12.63
CA GLU A 300 19.19 -1.02 -12.18
C GLU A 300 19.64 -1.52 -10.81
N ARG A 301 18.67 -1.93 -9.98
CA ARG A 301 18.86 -2.47 -8.63
C ARG A 301 17.89 -3.61 -8.38
N ILE A 302 18.19 -4.46 -7.41
CA ILE A 302 17.30 -5.53 -6.93
C ILE A 302 17.05 -5.32 -5.43
N VAL A 303 15.78 -5.29 -5.04
CA VAL A 303 15.38 -5.35 -3.63
C VAL A 303 15.19 -6.82 -3.26
N ALA A 304 15.99 -7.32 -2.33
CA ALA A 304 15.82 -8.65 -1.77
C ALA A 304 15.10 -8.56 -0.42
N LEU A 305 13.95 -9.20 -0.31
CA LEU A 305 13.12 -9.25 0.89
C LEU A 305 13.20 -10.64 1.53
N THR A 306 13.92 -10.75 2.63
CA THR A 306 13.94 -11.95 3.47
C THR A 306 12.66 -12.00 4.29
N VAL A 307 11.79 -12.97 4.01
CA VAL A 307 10.42 -13.00 4.52
C VAL A 307 10.42 -13.28 6.03
N THR A 308 9.62 -12.53 6.77
CA THR A 308 9.34 -12.75 8.19
C THR A 308 7.90 -13.17 8.43
N ASP A 309 6.99 -12.76 7.54
CA ASP A 309 5.57 -13.08 7.66
C ASP A 309 4.85 -13.00 6.30
N VAL A 310 3.76 -13.76 6.18
CA VAL A 310 2.86 -13.74 5.02
C VAL A 310 1.43 -13.72 5.54
N GLU A 311 0.66 -12.74 5.08
CA GLU A 311 -0.73 -12.51 5.47
C GLU A 311 -1.62 -12.48 4.22
N ILE A 312 -2.76 -13.17 4.28
CA ILE A 312 -3.71 -13.24 3.18
C ILE A 312 -4.95 -12.43 3.53
N GLN A 313 -5.16 -11.37 2.77
CA GLN A 313 -6.41 -10.62 2.79
C GLN A 313 -7.41 -11.27 1.84
N LYS A 314 -8.59 -11.62 2.36
CA LYS A 314 -9.67 -12.30 1.62
C LYS A 314 -10.85 -11.34 1.39
N GLU A 315 -11.69 -11.69 0.43
CA GLU A 315 -12.95 -10.99 0.15
C GLU A 315 -12.80 -9.48 -0.09
N LEU A 316 -11.87 -9.14 -0.99
CA LEU A 316 -11.91 -7.82 -1.62
C LEU A 316 -13.29 -7.70 -2.30
N ARG A 317 -14.05 -6.65 -1.99
CA ARG A 317 -15.39 -6.45 -2.53
C ARG A 317 -15.37 -5.12 -3.26
N PHE A 318 -14.85 -5.14 -4.48
CA PHE A 318 -14.89 -3.98 -5.37
C PHE A 318 -16.31 -3.77 -5.88
N ASN A 319 -16.74 -2.51 -6.01
CA ASN A 319 -18.01 -2.11 -6.64
C ASN A 319 -19.25 -2.85 -6.10
N GLN A 320 -19.56 -2.71 -4.80
CA GLN A 320 -20.85 -3.18 -4.30
C GLN A 320 -21.94 -2.16 -4.61
N ASP A 321 -23.02 -2.55 -5.29
CA ASP A 321 -24.23 -1.75 -5.34
C ASP A 321 -24.87 -1.69 -3.94
N ARG A 322 -24.44 -0.73 -3.13
CA ARG A 322 -25.11 -0.34 -1.88
C ARG A 322 -25.49 1.13 -1.94
N LYS A 323 -26.68 1.45 -1.41
CA LYS A 323 -27.27 2.80 -1.31
C LYS A 323 -26.24 3.84 -0.85
N LYS A 324 -26.29 5.05 -1.43
CA LYS A 324 -25.43 6.18 -1.04
C LYS A 324 -25.62 6.47 0.44
N GLN A 325 -24.54 6.46 1.22
CA GLN A 325 -24.54 6.96 2.60
C GLN A 325 -24.14 8.44 2.57
N HIS A 326 -24.96 9.30 3.17
CA HIS A 326 -24.59 10.70 3.41
C HIS A 326 -24.00 10.80 4.82
N LEU A 327 -22.77 11.28 4.90
CA LEU A 327 -22.06 11.50 6.14
C LEU A 327 -21.88 13.00 6.32
N VAL A 328 -22.31 13.52 7.45
CA VAL A 328 -22.16 14.93 7.81
C VAL A 328 -20.99 15.02 8.77
N PHE A 329 -19.98 15.79 8.37
CA PHE A 329 -18.86 16.15 9.24
C PHE A 329 -19.13 17.53 9.79
N THR A 330 -19.31 17.63 11.11
CA THR A 330 -19.37 18.91 11.79
C THR A 330 -18.02 19.19 12.42
N SER A 331 -17.41 20.33 12.07
CA SER A 331 -16.25 20.85 12.78
C SER A 331 -16.72 21.36 14.15
N ALA A 332 -16.19 20.79 15.23
CA ALA A 332 -16.36 21.38 16.55
C ALA A 332 -15.56 22.67 16.61
N ASN A 333 -16.22 23.77 16.96
CA ASN A 333 -15.57 25.06 17.15
C ASN A 333 -14.87 25.07 18.52
N THR A 334 -13.80 24.28 18.66
CA THR A 334 -12.92 24.32 19.81
C THR A 334 -11.80 25.30 19.52
N ASN A 335 -11.47 26.19 20.46
CA ASN A 335 -10.35 27.16 20.41
C ASN A 335 -8.96 26.49 20.38
N THR A 336 -8.85 25.28 19.83
CA THR A 336 -7.65 24.48 19.67
C THR A 336 -7.16 24.59 18.22
N THR A 337 -5.85 24.62 18.03
CA THR A 337 -5.17 24.78 16.73
C THR A 337 -5.39 23.63 15.74
N ALA A 338 -6.17 22.60 16.10
CA ALA A 338 -6.60 21.51 15.23
C ALA A 338 -8.14 21.38 15.28
N PRO A 339 -8.85 21.34 14.14
CA PRO A 339 -10.28 21.12 14.10
C PRO A 339 -10.61 19.69 14.56
N SER A 340 -11.48 19.56 15.55
CA SER A 340 -12.07 18.25 15.91
C SER A 340 -13.30 18.01 15.04
N TYR A 341 -13.39 16.84 14.41
CA TYR A 341 -14.54 16.47 13.59
C TYR A 341 -15.47 15.56 14.40
N PHE A 342 -16.79 15.70 14.23
CA PHE A 342 -17.77 14.69 14.62
C PHE A 342 -18.42 14.12 13.36
N VAL A 343 -18.67 12.81 13.34
CA VAL A 343 -19.28 12.12 12.19
C VAL A 343 -20.65 11.62 12.59
N SER A 344 -21.71 12.14 11.95
CA SER A 344 -23.05 11.54 12.00
C SER A 344 -23.37 10.88 10.67
N SER A 345 -23.97 9.69 10.71
CA SER A 345 -24.43 8.98 9.52
C SER A 345 -25.94 9.16 9.37
N HIS A 346 -26.38 9.58 8.18
CA HIS A 346 -27.78 9.61 7.82
C HIS A 346 -28.00 8.72 6.60
N THR A 347 -28.75 7.63 6.80
CA THR A 347 -29.28 6.81 5.73
C THR A 347 -30.63 7.37 5.29
N TYR A 348 -30.68 7.96 4.10
CA TYR A 348 -31.95 8.29 3.46
C TYR A 348 -32.37 7.10 2.59
N ASP A 349 -33.60 6.60 2.79
CA ASP A 349 -34.22 5.73 1.81
C ASP A 349 -34.61 6.56 0.58
N SER A 350 -34.17 6.09 -0.59
CA SER A 350 -34.47 6.66 -1.90
C SER A 350 -35.94 6.56 -2.25
#